data_AF-A0A9E3Q3F7-F1
#
_entry.id   AF-A0A9E3Q3F7-F1
#
_cell.length_a   1.000
_cell.length_b   1.000
_cell.length_c   1.000
_cell.angle_alpha   90.00
_cell.angle_beta   90.00
_cell.angle_gamma   90.00
#
_symmetry.space_group_name_H-M   'P 1'
#
loop_
_entity.id
_entity.type
_entity.pdbx_description
1 polymer ?
#
loop_
_entity_poly.entity_id
_entity_poly.type
_entity_poly.pdbx_seq_one_letter_code
_entity_poly.pdbx_strand_id
1 'polypeptide(L)'
;MKHRTPSHSRFHSALPRRSPFAGAAAAGTLLAVPLAVSAQNQSLSFTGGVLLNTQVHFRHLGSHVSASQPGPDSGSAVNRTYDDGYNRVDAAGNEDGTTAHWGYRNSAQIRPDGMAFHAATDPATVSASNVGDFISPSANLEYRGSLGPVGTADWGVLLGFGYHSVGGTFRTAVSTPVTILQDLYSFADTDPASLPPPPYSGLADSPGPRLGSVPARSTRLDPAGRFLEGTWELETDLFPITGGVYLEAQLAGRLNGVASAGMLALLVSGNHRYSERSTVDPLPPVTAGARHSFSDFLIGGFVQLGLDWALWERASLVASARWQPAQKFHHRANGREAEIDFTTSFAVHAGFSMRF
;
A
#
# COMPACT_ATOMS: atom_id res chain seq x y z
N MET A 1 36.08 -35.51 -49.89
CA MET A 1 35.82 -36.42 -48.75
C MET A 1 34.36 -36.23 -48.36
N LYS A 2 33.55 -37.29 -48.51
CA LYS A 2 32.10 -37.31 -48.27
C LYS A 2 31.80 -37.36 -46.78
N HIS A 3 30.73 -36.69 -46.35
CA HIS A 3 29.81 -36.97 -45.23
C HIS A 3 29.29 -35.64 -44.65
N ARG A 4 28.07 -35.46 -44.15
CA ARG A 4 26.79 -36.17 -44.24
C ARG A 4 25.78 -35.15 -43.68
N THR A 5 24.65 -34.94 -44.34
CA THR A 5 23.49 -34.21 -43.79
C THR A 5 22.94 -34.92 -42.54
N PRO A 6 22.33 -34.18 -41.61
CA PRO A 6 20.93 -34.47 -41.23
C PRO A 6 20.12 -33.16 -41.13
N SER A 7 18.97 -33.07 -41.80
CA SER A 7 17.65 -33.57 -41.37
C SER A 7 16.93 -32.61 -40.43
N HIS A 8 15.87 -32.01 -40.98
CA HIS A 8 14.83 -31.22 -40.36
C HIS A 8 14.27 -31.81 -39.06
N SER A 9 14.03 -30.96 -38.06
CA SER A 9 12.89 -31.13 -37.17
C SER A 9 12.16 -29.78 -37.01
N ARG A 10 10.89 -29.79 -37.43
CA ARG A 10 9.93 -28.71 -37.23
C ARG A 10 9.53 -28.71 -35.76
N PHE A 11 9.80 -27.64 -35.03
CA PHE A 11 9.14 -27.41 -33.74
C PHE A 11 7.82 -26.67 -33.98
N HIS A 12 6.74 -27.41 -33.79
CA HIS A 12 5.38 -26.92 -33.76
C HIS A 12 5.19 -25.87 -32.66
N SER A 13 4.52 -24.78 -33.00
CA SER A 13 3.94 -23.85 -32.05
C SER A 13 2.85 -24.55 -31.24
N ALA A 14 3.05 -24.65 -29.92
CA ALA A 14 2.02 -25.05 -28.98
C ALA A 14 1.45 -23.78 -28.34
N LEU A 15 0.32 -23.33 -28.88
CA LEU A 15 -0.58 -22.38 -28.23
C LEU A 15 -1.02 -22.94 -26.87
N PRO A 16 -0.99 -22.16 -25.78
CA PRO A 16 -1.65 -22.57 -24.55
C PRO A 16 -3.17 -22.61 -24.76
N ARG A 17 -3.72 -23.81 -24.61
CA ARG A 17 -5.15 -24.11 -24.55
C ARG A 17 -5.84 -23.19 -23.54
N ARG A 18 -6.72 -22.33 -24.04
CA ARG A 18 -7.80 -21.71 -23.26
C ARG A 18 -8.68 -22.82 -22.71
N SER A 19 -8.74 -22.94 -21.39
CA SER A 19 -9.75 -23.70 -20.67
C SER A 19 -11.12 -23.05 -20.90
N PRO A 20 -12.12 -23.77 -21.43
CA PRO A 20 -13.50 -23.32 -21.33
C PRO A 20 -13.97 -23.60 -19.91
N PHE A 21 -14.10 -22.56 -19.08
CA PHE A 21 -15.01 -22.62 -17.96
C PHE A 21 -16.42 -22.79 -18.54
N ALA A 22 -16.91 -24.03 -18.50
CA ALA A 22 -18.30 -24.35 -18.75
C ALA A 22 -19.11 -23.72 -17.61
N GLY A 23 -19.63 -22.52 -17.86
CA GLY A 23 -20.70 -21.95 -17.07
C GLY A 23 -21.94 -22.82 -17.25
N ALA A 24 -22.27 -23.59 -16.22
CA ALA A 24 -23.59 -24.20 -16.12
C ALA A 24 -24.60 -23.08 -15.85
N ALA A 25 -25.11 -22.46 -16.93
CA ALA A 25 -26.31 -21.65 -16.86
C ALA A 25 -27.49 -22.61 -16.66
N ALA A 26 -27.88 -22.81 -15.40
CA ALA A 26 -29.16 -23.41 -15.08
C ALA A 26 -30.26 -22.41 -15.47
N ALA A 27 -30.72 -22.47 -16.72
CA ALA A 27 -31.95 -21.85 -17.14
C ALA A 27 -33.12 -22.61 -16.50
N GLY A 28 -33.42 -22.27 -15.25
CA GLY A 28 -34.62 -22.73 -14.56
C GLY A 28 -35.84 -22.03 -15.15
N THR A 29 -36.68 -22.79 -15.85
CA THR A 29 -38.00 -22.35 -16.29
C THR A 29 -38.82 -21.99 -15.05
N LEU A 30 -39.04 -20.69 -14.82
CA LEU A 30 -39.95 -20.19 -13.79
C LEU A 30 -41.39 -20.54 -14.21
N LEU A 31 -41.91 -21.64 -13.68
CA LEU A 31 -43.35 -21.91 -13.71
C LEU A 31 -44.03 -20.84 -12.86
N ALA A 32 -44.88 -20.03 -13.49
CA ALA A 32 -45.70 -19.04 -12.82
C ALA A 32 -46.74 -19.76 -11.94
N VAL A 33 -46.40 -19.96 -10.67
CA VAL A 33 -47.37 -20.34 -9.64
C VAL A 33 -48.15 -19.08 -9.27
N PRO A 34 -49.50 -19.11 -9.22
CA PRO A 34 -50.26 -17.98 -8.72
C PRO A 34 -49.86 -17.72 -7.26
N LEU A 35 -49.13 -16.62 -7.03
CA LEU A 35 -48.77 -16.16 -5.69
C LEU A 35 -50.05 -15.72 -4.99
N ALA A 36 -50.51 -16.53 -4.03
CA ALA A 36 -51.33 -16.00 -2.96
C ALA A 36 -50.54 -14.83 -2.35
N VAL A 37 -51.13 -13.64 -2.36
CA VAL A 37 -50.57 -12.45 -1.71
C VAL A 37 -50.61 -12.71 -0.20
N SER A 38 -49.63 -13.46 0.28
CA SER A 38 -49.24 -13.49 1.68
C SER A 38 -48.89 -12.05 2.06
N ALA A 39 -49.38 -11.58 3.22
CA ALA A 39 -49.05 -10.24 3.71
C ALA A 39 -47.53 -10.03 3.61
N GLN A 40 -47.10 -9.08 2.78
CA GLN A 40 -45.68 -8.80 2.55
C GLN A 40 -45.05 -8.43 3.88
N ASN A 41 -44.27 -9.35 4.44
CA ASN A 41 -43.57 -9.13 5.70
C ASN A 41 -42.33 -8.31 5.38
N GLN A 42 -42.37 -7.02 5.69
CA GLN A 42 -41.22 -6.12 5.53
C GLN A 42 -40.57 -5.91 6.89
N SER A 43 -39.24 -5.79 6.92
CA SER A 43 -38.55 -5.45 8.16
C SER A 43 -37.39 -4.49 7.94
N LEU A 44 -37.12 -3.70 8.97
CA LEU A 44 -35.98 -2.80 9.05
C LEU A 44 -35.21 -3.11 10.33
N SER A 45 -33.92 -3.41 10.19
CA SER A 45 -33.02 -3.78 11.27
C SER A 45 -31.95 -2.72 11.47
N PHE A 46 -31.72 -2.31 12.71
CA PHE A 46 -30.60 -1.47 13.11
C PHE A 46 -29.71 -2.26 14.07
N THR A 47 -28.44 -2.43 13.71
CA THR A 47 -27.50 -3.27 14.45
C THR A 47 -26.16 -2.58 14.63
N GLY A 48 -25.58 -2.72 15.82
CA GLY A 48 -24.20 -2.34 16.12
C GLY A 48 -23.33 -3.58 16.28
N GLY A 49 -22.03 -3.45 16.12
CA GLY A 49 -21.15 -4.61 16.17
C GLY A 49 -19.68 -4.29 15.99
N VAL A 50 -18.96 -5.30 15.49
CA VAL A 50 -17.54 -5.21 15.19
C VAL A 50 -17.22 -5.86 13.84
N LEU A 51 -16.28 -5.25 13.12
CA LEU A 51 -15.55 -5.82 11.99
C LEU A 51 -14.25 -6.44 12.51
N LEU A 52 -13.98 -7.65 12.08
CA LEU A 52 -12.86 -8.48 12.51
C LEU A 52 -11.97 -8.81 11.32
N ASN A 53 -10.69 -9.04 11.61
CA ASN A 53 -9.69 -9.53 10.66
C ASN A 53 -9.46 -8.57 9.47
N THR A 54 -9.57 -7.26 9.72
CA THR A 54 -9.05 -6.22 8.84
C THR A 54 -7.57 -6.04 9.09
N GLN A 55 -6.75 -6.30 8.07
CA GLN A 55 -5.30 -6.19 8.19
C GLN A 55 -4.83 -4.94 7.47
N VAL A 56 -4.08 -4.10 8.18
CA VAL A 56 -3.39 -2.94 7.59
C VAL A 56 -1.92 -3.28 7.40
N HIS A 57 -1.41 -3.02 6.20
CA HIS A 57 0.00 -3.18 5.86
C HIS A 57 0.58 -1.86 5.37
N PHE A 58 1.80 -1.57 5.78
CA PHE A 58 2.60 -0.45 5.29
C PHE A 58 3.80 -1.00 4.52
N ARG A 59 4.07 -0.48 3.33
CA ARG A 59 5.21 -0.88 2.48
C ARG A 59 5.99 0.32 1.99
N HIS A 60 7.23 0.06 1.59
CA HIS A 60 8.15 1.05 1.04
C HIS A 60 8.49 2.19 2.02
N LEU A 61 8.56 1.87 3.31
CA LEU A 61 8.82 2.83 4.37
C LEU A 61 10.29 3.23 4.40
N GLY A 62 10.55 4.50 4.72
CA GLY A 62 11.89 5.03 4.92
C GLY A 62 12.74 5.15 3.66
N SER A 63 12.13 5.37 2.49
CA SER A 63 12.91 5.60 1.28
C SER A 63 13.80 6.83 1.49
N HIS A 64 15.12 6.66 1.34
CA HIS A 64 16.05 7.76 1.30
C HIS A 64 16.01 8.33 -0.12
N VAL A 65 15.51 9.54 -0.28
CA VAL A 65 15.44 10.20 -1.59
C VAL A 65 16.83 10.75 -1.89
N SER A 66 17.67 9.94 -2.52
CA SER A 66 18.94 10.42 -3.07
C SER A 66 18.68 11.10 -4.40
N ALA A 67 19.12 12.36 -4.53
CA ALA A 67 19.19 13.07 -5.81
C ALA A 67 20.59 12.94 -6.44
N SER A 68 21.40 12.00 -5.95
CA SER A 68 22.76 11.78 -6.41
C SER A 68 22.76 11.22 -7.83
N GLN A 69 23.66 11.73 -8.64
CA GLN A 69 24.01 11.23 -9.97
C GLN A 69 25.53 11.22 -10.06
N PRO A 70 26.20 10.24 -9.42
CA PRO A 70 27.66 10.19 -9.39
C PRO A 70 28.27 9.87 -10.76
N GLY A 71 27.47 9.48 -11.75
CA GLY A 71 27.92 9.21 -13.12
C GLY A 71 28.96 8.07 -13.21
N PRO A 72 29.65 7.92 -14.36
CA PRO A 72 30.80 7.03 -14.47
C PRO A 72 31.96 7.48 -13.56
N ASP A 73 32.78 6.53 -13.14
CA ASP A 73 34.02 6.73 -12.35
C ASP A 73 35.19 7.28 -13.19
N SER A 74 35.00 7.41 -14.50
CA SER A 74 35.99 7.87 -15.46
C SER A 74 35.48 9.06 -16.27
N GLY A 75 36.41 9.81 -16.85
CA GLY A 75 36.15 11.02 -17.65
C GLY A 75 36.15 12.30 -16.81
N SER A 76 36.90 13.31 -17.28
CA SER A 76 37.01 14.63 -16.64
C SER A 76 35.83 15.55 -16.96
N ALA A 77 35.20 15.41 -18.13
CA ALA A 77 34.10 16.25 -18.59
C ALA A 77 32.71 15.66 -18.24
N VAL A 78 32.50 15.30 -16.97
CA VAL A 78 31.24 14.70 -16.50
C VAL A 78 30.71 15.46 -15.29
N ASN A 79 29.44 15.85 -15.34
CA ASN A 79 28.75 16.44 -14.19
C ASN A 79 28.36 15.35 -13.20
N ARG A 80 28.83 15.47 -11.95
CA ARG A 80 28.53 14.52 -10.88
C ARG A 80 27.91 15.23 -9.69
N THR A 81 26.81 14.67 -9.19
CA THR A 81 26.12 15.15 -7.99
C THR A 81 26.05 14.03 -6.97
N TYR A 82 26.15 14.41 -5.71
CA TYR A 82 26.19 13.53 -4.55
C TYR A 82 25.18 14.02 -3.51
N ASP A 83 24.90 13.22 -2.50
CA ASP A 83 23.96 13.61 -1.45
C ASP A 83 24.54 14.72 -0.54
N ASP A 84 25.87 14.82 -0.50
CA ASP A 84 26.63 15.78 0.30
C ASP A 84 27.45 16.79 -0.53
N GLY A 85 27.23 16.88 -1.84
CA GLY A 85 27.96 17.84 -2.69
C GLY A 85 27.89 17.59 -4.19
N TYR A 86 28.82 18.17 -4.94
CA TYR A 86 28.95 17.97 -6.38
C TYR A 86 30.37 18.26 -6.86
N ASN A 87 30.74 17.64 -7.98
CA ASN A 87 31.92 17.95 -8.79
C ASN A 87 31.44 18.00 -10.25
N ARG A 88 31.43 19.20 -10.83
CA ARG A 88 30.82 19.48 -12.14
C ARG A 88 31.86 20.04 -13.10
N VAL A 89 31.48 20.06 -14.37
CA VAL A 89 32.28 20.66 -15.44
C VAL A 89 32.27 22.17 -15.28
N ASP A 90 33.45 22.79 -15.29
CA ASP A 90 33.61 24.24 -15.30
C ASP A 90 33.48 24.83 -16.71
N ALA A 91 33.58 26.15 -16.84
CA ALA A 91 33.42 26.83 -18.13
C ALA A 91 34.54 26.50 -19.14
N ALA A 92 35.70 26.03 -18.66
CA ALA A 92 36.81 25.58 -19.47
C ALA A 92 36.69 24.08 -19.84
N GLY A 93 35.56 23.43 -19.54
CA GLY A 93 35.35 22.02 -19.91
C GLY A 93 36.23 21.04 -19.12
N ASN A 94 36.84 21.46 -18.01
CA ASN A 94 37.83 20.69 -17.26
C ASN A 94 39.04 20.25 -18.12
N GLU A 95 39.52 21.11 -19.03
CA GLU A 95 40.63 20.80 -19.96
C GLU A 95 41.90 20.28 -19.27
N ASP A 96 42.22 20.79 -18.07
CA ASP A 96 43.39 20.36 -17.28
C ASP A 96 43.10 19.17 -16.32
N GLY A 97 41.95 18.51 -16.49
CA GLY A 97 41.53 17.41 -15.60
C GLY A 97 41.14 17.85 -14.19
N THR A 98 40.93 19.15 -13.98
CA THR A 98 40.51 19.76 -12.71
C THR A 98 39.31 20.69 -12.92
N THR A 99 38.60 21.04 -11.86
CA THR A 99 37.42 21.93 -11.89
C THR A 99 37.38 22.86 -10.68
N ALA A 100 36.88 24.09 -10.88
CA ALA A 100 36.46 24.98 -9.79
C ALA A 100 34.95 24.90 -9.48
N HIS A 101 34.19 24.16 -10.28
CA HIS A 101 32.74 24.00 -10.16
C HIS A 101 32.39 22.80 -9.28
N TRP A 102 32.70 22.92 -8.00
CA TRP A 102 32.42 21.91 -6.99
C TRP A 102 31.90 22.55 -5.71
N GLY A 103 31.22 21.76 -4.90
CA GLY A 103 30.68 22.24 -3.64
C GLY A 103 30.45 21.11 -2.66
N TYR A 104 30.59 21.40 -1.37
CA TYR A 104 30.51 20.43 -0.28
C TYR A 104 29.85 21.04 0.94
N ARG A 105 29.38 20.18 1.87
CA ARG A 105 28.52 20.60 2.99
C ARG A 105 29.20 20.54 4.35
N ASN A 106 30.18 19.67 4.55
CA ASN A 106 30.76 19.40 5.87
C ASN A 106 32.28 19.25 5.81
N SER A 107 33.00 19.78 6.79
CA SER A 107 34.46 19.68 6.90
C SER A 107 34.97 18.23 6.98
N ALA A 108 34.14 17.29 7.45
CA ALA A 108 34.44 15.86 7.46
C ALA A 108 34.62 15.25 6.05
N GLN A 109 34.20 15.96 5.01
CA GLN A 109 34.48 15.56 3.62
C GLN A 109 35.94 15.81 3.24
N ILE A 110 36.63 16.77 3.88
CA ILE A 110 38.05 17.06 3.65
C ILE A 110 38.86 15.96 4.33
N ARG A 111 39.57 15.17 3.54
CA ARG A 111 40.50 14.13 4.00
C ARG A 111 41.93 14.50 3.63
N PRO A 112 42.95 13.90 4.26
CA PRO A 112 44.35 14.20 3.92
C PRO A 112 44.69 13.95 2.44
N ASP A 113 44.00 13.01 1.80
CA ASP A 113 44.22 12.51 0.45
C ASP A 113 43.26 13.10 -0.60
N GLY A 114 42.24 13.86 -0.19
CA GLY A 114 41.30 14.47 -1.11
C GLY A 114 39.97 14.90 -0.50
N MET A 115 39.05 15.31 -1.37
CA MET A 115 37.67 15.65 -1.05
C MET A 115 36.77 14.44 -1.31
N ALA A 116 36.11 13.93 -0.26
CA ALA A 116 35.20 12.79 -0.35
C ALA A 116 33.74 13.23 -0.52
N PHE A 117 33.08 12.69 -1.54
CA PHE A 117 31.64 12.83 -1.74
C PHE A 117 30.96 11.47 -1.70
N HIS A 118 29.72 11.45 -1.22
CA HIS A 118 29.01 10.20 -0.93
C HIS A 118 27.62 10.18 -1.60
N ALA A 119 27.26 9.01 -2.10
CA ALA A 119 25.94 8.72 -2.62
C ALA A 119 25.40 7.46 -1.95
N ALA A 120 24.22 7.54 -1.34
CA ALA A 120 23.50 6.37 -0.84
C ALA A 120 22.67 5.75 -1.96
N THR A 121 22.96 4.49 -2.30
CA THR A 121 22.23 3.72 -3.30
C THR A 121 21.48 2.54 -2.66
N ASP A 122 20.37 2.17 -3.29
CA ASP A 122 19.52 1.01 -2.92
C ASP A 122 19.24 0.85 -1.41
N PRO A 123 18.75 1.91 -0.74
CA PRO A 123 18.48 1.82 0.68
C PRO A 123 17.27 0.89 0.89
N ALA A 124 17.48 -0.25 1.56
CA ALA A 124 16.45 -1.29 1.71
C ALA A 124 15.15 -0.71 2.27
N THR A 125 13.97 -1.02 1.75
CA THR A 125 12.73 -0.45 2.33
C THR A 125 12.20 -1.27 3.50
N VAL A 126 11.59 -0.61 4.48
CA VAL A 126 10.93 -1.30 5.58
C VAL A 126 9.46 -1.55 5.23
N SER A 127 8.89 -2.63 5.76
CA SER A 127 7.48 -2.95 5.67
C SER A 127 6.94 -3.39 7.03
N ALA A 128 5.68 -3.08 7.29
CA ALA A 128 4.95 -3.54 8.46
C ALA A 128 3.67 -4.23 8.02
N SER A 129 3.33 -5.32 8.68
CA SER A 129 2.13 -6.11 8.40
C SER A 129 1.30 -6.25 9.66
N ASN A 130 -0.03 -6.34 9.51
CA ASN A 130 -0.95 -6.59 10.60
C ASN A 130 -0.89 -5.51 11.69
N VAL A 131 -0.79 -4.24 11.28
CA VAL A 131 -0.70 -3.09 12.21
C VAL A 131 -2.06 -2.45 12.49
N GLY A 132 -3.10 -2.92 11.82
CA GLY A 132 -4.46 -2.42 11.98
C GLY A 132 -5.15 -2.96 13.23
N ASP A 133 -6.24 -2.30 13.61
CA ASP A 133 -7.12 -2.79 14.65
C ASP A 133 -7.69 -4.16 14.25
N PHE A 134 -7.47 -5.16 15.10
CA PHE A 134 -8.05 -6.49 14.90
C PHE A 134 -9.58 -6.47 15.02
N ILE A 135 -10.11 -5.49 15.76
CA ILE A 135 -11.53 -5.29 16.05
C ILE A 135 -11.87 -3.82 15.80
N SER A 136 -12.75 -3.56 14.84
CA SER A 136 -13.18 -2.22 14.45
C SER A 136 -14.68 -2.05 14.70
N PRO A 137 -15.15 -0.97 15.35
CA PRO A 137 -16.58 -0.75 15.56
C PRO A 137 -17.37 -0.73 14.25
N SER A 138 -18.59 -1.27 14.28
CA SER A 138 -19.50 -1.26 13.13
C SER A 138 -20.94 -0.89 13.48
N ALA A 139 -21.63 -0.32 12.50
CA ALA A 139 -23.07 -0.11 12.52
C ALA A 139 -23.67 -0.49 11.17
N ASN A 140 -24.89 -1.03 11.15
CA ASN A 140 -25.56 -1.48 9.95
C ASN A 140 -27.08 -1.26 10.05
N LEU A 141 -27.65 -0.76 8.96
CA LEU A 141 -29.07 -0.64 8.70
C LEU A 141 -29.42 -1.63 7.58
N GLU A 142 -30.40 -2.50 7.79
CA GLU A 142 -30.78 -3.53 6.81
C GLU A 142 -32.29 -3.54 6.63
N TYR A 143 -32.73 -3.39 5.38
CA TYR A 143 -34.10 -3.62 4.95
C TYR A 143 -34.24 -5.03 4.36
N ARG A 144 -35.29 -5.74 4.75
CA ARG A 144 -35.70 -7.03 4.17
C ARG A 144 -37.14 -6.95 3.69
N GLY A 145 -37.36 -7.30 2.42
CA GLY A 145 -38.69 -7.39 1.82
C GLY A 145 -39.00 -8.82 1.39
N SER A 146 -40.01 -9.42 2.00
CA SER A 146 -40.49 -10.76 1.65
C SER A 146 -41.07 -10.80 0.24
N LEU A 147 -40.67 -11.81 -0.53
CA LEU A 147 -41.25 -12.16 -1.84
C LEU A 147 -42.18 -13.37 -1.76
N GLY A 148 -42.18 -14.07 -0.64
CA GLY A 148 -43.14 -15.12 -0.31
C GLY A 148 -42.49 -16.42 0.16
N PRO A 149 -43.33 -17.44 0.45
CA PRO A 149 -42.86 -18.69 0.99
C PRO A 149 -42.16 -19.57 -0.07
N VAL A 150 -41.12 -20.28 0.37
CA VAL A 150 -40.47 -21.38 -0.33
C VAL A 150 -40.35 -22.59 0.62
N GLY A 151 -41.29 -23.53 0.50
CA GLY A 151 -41.40 -24.66 1.42
C GLY A 151 -41.79 -24.19 2.82
N THR A 152 -40.94 -24.46 3.81
CA THR A 152 -41.12 -24.03 5.22
C THR A 152 -40.40 -22.73 5.55
N ALA A 153 -39.78 -22.10 4.56
CA ALA A 153 -39.05 -20.84 4.71
C ALA A 153 -39.76 -19.71 3.95
N ASP A 154 -39.45 -18.48 4.29
CA ASP A 154 -39.78 -17.28 3.53
C ASP A 154 -38.52 -16.78 2.82
N TRP A 155 -38.63 -16.36 1.56
CA TRP A 155 -37.50 -15.78 0.84
C TRP A 155 -37.82 -14.37 0.38
N GLY A 156 -36.78 -13.57 0.20
CA GLY A 156 -36.95 -12.19 -0.22
C GLY A 156 -35.68 -11.51 -0.61
N VAL A 157 -35.78 -10.19 -0.75
CA VAL A 157 -34.66 -9.30 -1.08
C VAL A 157 -34.18 -8.57 0.17
N LEU A 158 -32.89 -8.27 0.19
CA LEU A 158 -32.28 -7.44 1.22
C LEU A 158 -31.52 -6.27 0.60
N LEU A 159 -31.54 -5.16 1.31
CA LEU A 159 -30.69 -4.00 1.05
C LEU A 159 -30.10 -3.53 2.38
N GLY A 160 -28.79 -3.31 2.42
CA GLY A 160 -28.10 -2.86 3.62
C GLY A 160 -27.19 -1.68 3.36
N PHE A 161 -27.04 -0.85 4.40
CA PHE A 161 -26.06 0.22 4.47
C PHE A 161 -25.38 0.16 5.83
N GLY A 162 -24.06 0.22 5.85
CA GLY A 162 -23.30 0.20 7.09
C GLY A 162 -22.21 1.24 7.16
N TYR A 163 -21.53 1.21 8.30
CA TYR A 163 -20.39 2.04 8.62
C TYR A 163 -19.37 1.20 9.41
N HIS A 164 -18.10 1.30 9.03
CA HIS A 164 -16.97 0.77 9.78
C HIS A 164 -15.86 1.82 9.86
N SER A 165 -15.16 1.89 10.99
CA SER A 165 -13.95 2.70 11.15
C SER A 165 -12.76 1.78 11.31
N VAL A 166 -11.82 1.81 10.36
CA VAL A 166 -10.60 0.99 10.36
C VAL A 166 -9.40 1.90 10.40
N GLY A 167 -8.49 1.65 11.34
CA GLY A 167 -7.24 2.39 11.42
C GLY A 167 -6.06 1.49 11.75
N GLY A 168 -4.87 2.05 11.60
CA GLY A 168 -3.62 1.40 11.99
C GLY A 168 -2.51 2.42 12.15
N THR A 169 -1.72 2.27 13.22
CA THR A 169 -0.55 3.13 13.49
C THR A 169 0.68 2.27 13.66
N PHE A 170 1.67 2.44 12.78
CA PHE A 170 2.98 1.81 12.88
C PHE A 170 4.02 2.81 13.35
N ARG A 171 4.82 2.42 14.34
CA ARG A 171 5.98 3.18 14.82
C ARG A 171 7.18 2.25 14.92
N THR A 172 8.31 2.66 14.36
CA THR A 172 9.52 1.86 14.43
C THR A 172 10.78 2.70 14.42
N ALA A 173 11.84 2.10 14.95
CA ALA A 173 13.22 2.54 14.86
C ALA A 173 14.05 1.30 14.48
N VAL A 174 14.61 1.27 13.27
CA VAL A 174 15.27 0.08 12.72
C VAL A 174 16.48 0.45 11.89
N SER A 175 17.54 -0.33 12.02
CA SER A 175 18.70 -0.25 11.13
C SER A 175 18.53 -1.20 9.95
N THR A 176 18.87 -0.71 8.76
CA THR A 176 18.73 -1.44 7.50
C THR A 176 20.00 -1.34 6.67
N PRO A 177 20.25 -2.29 5.76
CA PRO A 177 21.36 -2.20 4.83
C PRO A 177 21.28 -0.99 3.91
N VAL A 178 22.43 -0.40 3.61
CA VAL A 178 22.59 0.63 2.59
C VAL A 178 23.92 0.44 1.88
N THR A 179 23.94 0.71 0.57
CA THR A 179 25.19 0.78 -0.18
C THR A 179 25.62 2.24 -0.27
N ILE A 180 26.86 2.52 0.10
CA ILE A 180 27.45 3.85 0.02
C ILE A 180 28.52 3.82 -1.06
N LEU A 181 28.33 4.64 -2.08
CA LEU A 181 29.35 4.98 -3.05
C LEU A 181 30.10 6.21 -2.53
N GLN A 182 31.42 6.13 -2.51
CA GLN A 182 32.30 7.23 -2.15
C GLN A 182 33.23 7.53 -3.33
N ASP A 183 33.24 8.77 -3.76
CA ASP A 183 34.18 9.29 -4.74
C ASP A 183 35.13 10.26 -4.05
N LEU A 184 36.43 9.96 -4.13
CA LEU A 184 37.50 10.79 -3.61
C LEU A 184 38.16 11.56 -4.76
N TYR A 185 38.16 12.89 -4.68
CA TYR A 185 38.84 13.76 -5.65
C TYR A 185 40.12 14.33 -5.05
N SER A 186 41.23 14.28 -5.79
CA SER A 186 42.48 14.89 -5.36
C SER A 186 42.33 16.42 -5.27
N PHE A 187 43.13 17.04 -4.39
CA PHE A 187 43.18 18.51 -4.32
C PHE A 187 43.96 19.15 -5.47
N ALA A 188 44.44 18.37 -6.44
CA ALA A 188 45.40 18.83 -7.45
C ALA A 188 46.55 19.61 -6.79
N ASP A 189 46.69 20.90 -7.09
CA ASP A 189 47.70 21.80 -6.50
C ASP A 189 47.16 22.69 -5.36
N THR A 190 45.92 22.44 -4.91
CA THR A 190 45.27 23.21 -3.84
C THR A 190 45.71 22.68 -2.47
N ASP A 191 46.16 23.57 -1.57
CA ASP A 191 46.43 23.22 -0.18
C ASP A 191 45.10 22.93 0.57
N PRO A 192 44.91 21.73 1.14
CA PRO A 192 43.70 21.40 1.91
C PRO A 192 43.39 22.40 3.03
N ALA A 193 44.42 22.99 3.65
CA ALA A 193 44.25 23.97 4.74
C ALA A 193 43.74 25.33 4.25
N SER A 194 43.85 25.60 2.95
CA SER A 194 43.41 26.84 2.30
C SER A 194 41.98 26.77 1.74
N LEU A 195 41.31 25.62 1.86
CA LEU A 195 39.96 25.45 1.34
C LEU A 195 38.95 26.34 2.08
N PRO A 196 37.97 26.94 1.37
CA PRO A 196 36.89 27.70 1.97
C PRO A 196 36.15 26.86 3.01
N PRO A 197 35.68 27.43 4.14
CA PRO A 197 34.94 26.67 5.15
C PRO A 197 33.59 26.16 4.60
N PRO A 198 33.05 25.05 5.15
CA PRO A 198 31.74 24.54 4.75
C PRO A 198 30.58 25.44 5.25
N PRO A 199 29.45 25.50 4.53
CA PRO A 199 29.23 24.95 3.19
C PRO A 199 29.92 25.82 2.13
N TYR A 200 30.50 25.19 1.10
CA TYR A 200 31.08 25.87 -0.04
C TYR A 200 30.38 25.46 -1.34
N SER A 201 30.23 26.40 -2.27
CA SER A 201 29.63 26.17 -3.58
C SER A 201 30.35 27.02 -4.63
N GLY A 202 31.22 26.38 -5.40
CA GLY A 202 31.87 26.98 -6.57
C GLY A 202 30.93 27.14 -7.76
N LEU A 203 31.29 28.04 -8.68
CA LEU A 203 30.55 28.29 -9.93
C LEU A 203 31.41 27.87 -11.12
N ALA A 204 30.77 27.65 -12.28
CA ALA A 204 31.45 27.26 -13.52
C ALA A 204 32.55 28.25 -13.95
N ASP A 205 32.34 29.55 -13.73
CA ASP A 205 33.27 30.63 -14.10
C ASP A 205 34.13 31.13 -12.90
N SER A 206 34.13 30.41 -11.77
CA SER A 206 34.81 30.87 -10.56
C SER A 206 36.32 30.64 -10.64
N PRO A 207 37.17 31.63 -10.26
CA PRO A 207 38.62 31.44 -10.12
C PRO A 207 39.02 30.68 -8.84
N GLY A 208 38.06 30.00 -8.19
CA GLY A 208 38.24 29.35 -6.89
C GLY A 208 39.22 28.17 -6.89
N PRO A 209 39.45 27.57 -5.71
CA PRO A 209 40.28 26.38 -5.57
C PRO A 209 39.83 25.26 -6.51
N ARG A 210 40.78 24.51 -7.04
CA ARG A 210 40.51 23.45 -8.04
C ARG A 210 40.62 22.08 -7.40
N LEU A 211 39.66 21.21 -7.69
CA LEU A 211 39.72 19.78 -7.39
C LEU A 211 40.00 19.01 -8.68
N GLY A 212 40.57 17.81 -8.57
CA GLY A 212 40.56 16.85 -9.68
C GLY A 212 39.13 16.59 -10.18
N SER A 213 38.99 16.27 -11.45
CA SER A 213 37.68 15.98 -12.09
C SER A 213 37.42 14.48 -12.29
N VAL A 214 38.39 13.63 -11.96
CA VAL A 214 38.29 12.17 -12.02
C VAL A 214 38.38 11.60 -10.60
N PRO A 215 37.34 10.90 -10.11
CA PRO A 215 37.35 10.36 -8.76
C PRO A 215 38.10 9.02 -8.67
N ALA A 216 38.66 8.75 -7.49
CA ALA A 216 38.91 7.37 -7.04
C ALA A 216 37.63 6.85 -6.36
N ARG A 217 36.91 5.96 -7.05
CA ARG A 217 35.63 5.41 -6.59
C ARG A 217 35.82 4.19 -5.69
N SER A 218 35.03 4.12 -4.63
CA SER A 218 34.81 2.92 -3.83
C SER A 218 33.34 2.75 -3.49
N THR A 219 32.91 1.50 -3.30
CA THR A 219 31.55 1.17 -2.88
C THR A 219 31.60 0.24 -1.69
N ARG A 220 30.81 0.51 -0.66
CA ARG A 220 30.71 -0.32 0.53
C ARG A 220 29.26 -0.60 0.86
N LEU A 221 28.93 -1.88 1.03
CA LEU A 221 27.68 -2.29 1.66
C LEU A 221 27.85 -2.18 3.18
N ASP A 222 26.99 -1.42 3.83
CA ASP A 222 26.88 -1.38 5.28
C ASP A 222 25.54 -2.03 5.70
N PRO A 223 25.56 -3.24 6.28
CA PRO A 223 24.35 -3.97 6.66
C PRO A 223 23.45 -3.26 7.69
N ALA A 224 23.99 -2.29 8.43
CA ALA A 224 23.25 -1.50 9.41
C ALA A 224 23.48 0.01 9.23
N GLY A 225 24.01 0.43 8.08
CA GLY A 225 24.50 1.79 7.85
C GLY A 225 23.40 2.85 7.70
N ARG A 226 22.14 2.44 7.57
CA ARG A 226 20.99 3.34 7.59
C ARG A 226 20.13 3.07 8.81
N PHE A 227 19.90 4.10 9.61
CA PHE A 227 18.91 4.08 10.68
C PHE A 227 17.65 4.82 10.23
N LEU A 228 16.49 4.17 10.38
CA LEU A 228 15.18 4.70 10.05
C LEU A 228 14.34 4.77 11.31
N GLU A 229 13.80 5.94 11.60
CA GLU A 229 12.79 6.15 12.63
C GLU A 229 11.55 6.82 12.03
N GLY A 230 10.35 6.38 12.39
CA GLY A 230 9.15 7.02 11.87
C GLY A 230 7.84 6.54 12.45
N THR A 231 6.78 7.24 12.06
CA THR A 231 5.38 6.92 12.33
C THR A 231 4.59 6.96 11.03
N TRP A 232 3.77 5.93 10.79
CA TRP A 232 2.85 5.82 9.67
C TRP A 232 1.47 5.49 10.20
N GLU A 233 0.47 6.21 9.72
CA GLU A 233 -0.89 6.20 10.25
C GLU A 233 -1.89 6.17 9.10
N LEU A 234 -2.84 5.25 9.20
CA LEU A 234 -3.95 5.12 8.28
C LEU A 234 -5.23 5.20 9.10
N GLU A 235 -6.14 6.08 8.70
CA GLU A 235 -7.49 6.20 9.25
C GLU A 235 -8.47 6.13 8.08
N THR A 236 -9.43 5.23 8.15
CA THR A 236 -10.35 4.95 7.04
C THR A 236 -11.76 4.68 7.54
N ASP A 237 -12.70 5.40 6.95
CA ASP A 237 -14.13 5.17 7.06
C ASP A 237 -14.58 4.30 5.88
N LEU A 238 -15.34 3.27 6.18
CA LEU A 238 -15.90 2.34 5.21
C LEU A 238 -17.42 2.40 5.26
N PHE A 239 -18.05 2.57 4.09
CA PHE A 239 -19.50 2.58 3.96
C PHE A 239 -19.93 1.41 3.05
N PRO A 240 -20.13 0.21 3.62
CA PRO A 240 -20.66 -0.93 2.88
C PRO A 240 -22.11 -0.69 2.45
N ILE A 241 -22.40 -0.98 1.19
CA ILE A 241 -23.73 -1.07 0.60
C ILE A 241 -23.91 -2.50 0.16
N THR A 242 -24.88 -3.21 0.74
CA THR A 242 -25.16 -4.61 0.43
C THR A 242 -26.50 -4.75 -0.28
N GLY A 243 -26.56 -5.69 -1.21
CA GLY A 243 -27.79 -6.06 -1.89
C GLY A 243 -27.79 -7.54 -2.21
N GLY A 244 -28.89 -8.23 -1.94
CA GLY A 244 -28.92 -9.68 -2.08
C GLY A 244 -30.28 -10.31 -1.81
N VAL A 245 -30.24 -11.60 -1.53
CA VAL A 245 -31.41 -12.40 -1.19
C VAL A 245 -31.25 -12.97 0.21
N TYR A 246 -32.37 -13.22 0.87
CA TYR A 246 -32.40 -13.89 2.15
C TYR A 246 -33.42 -15.04 2.16
N LEU A 247 -33.19 -15.97 3.07
CA LEU A 247 -34.08 -17.05 3.48
C LEU A 247 -34.28 -16.95 4.99
N GLU A 248 -35.52 -16.92 5.43
CA GLU A 248 -35.91 -16.93 6.84
C GLU A 248 -36.71 -18.21 7.14
N ALA A 249 -36.33 -18.94 8.19
CA ALA A 249 -37.05 -20.13 8.64
C ALA A 249 -37.28 -20.09 10.14
N GLN A 250 -38.48 -20.48 10.59
CA GLN A 250 -38.78 -20.62 12.00
C GLN A 250 -38.02 -21.83 12.56
N LEU A 251 -37.14 -21.60 13.54
CA LEU A 251 -36.35 -22.66 14.16
C LEU A 251 -37.10 -23.27 15.34
N ALA A 252 -37.58 -22.42 16.24
CA ALA A 252 -38.31 -22.84 17.44
C ALA A 252 -39.11 -21.68 18.03
N GLY A 253 -40.44 -21.83 18.14
CA GLY A 253 -41.29 -20.85 18.82
C GLY A 253 -41.13 -19.43 18.24
N ARG A 254 -40.49 -18.54 19.00
CA ARG A 254 -40.26 -17.13 18.62
C ARG A 254 -38.90 -16.88 17.94
N LEU A 255 -38.10 -17.92 17.76
CA LEU A 255 -36.77 -17.84 17.16
C LEU A 255 -36.82 -18.20 15.68
N ASN A 256 -36.37 -17.28 14.83
CA ASN A 256 -36.17 -17.48 13.40
C ASN A 256 -34.68 -17.47 13.07
N GLY A 257 -34.29 -18.31 12.12
CA GLY A 257 -32.96 -18.32 11.52
C GLY A 257 -33.02 -17.60 10.18
N VAL A 258 -31.99 -16.81 9.89
CA VAL A 258 -31.87 -16.04 8.65
C VAL A 258 -30.56 -16.39 7.98
N ALA A 259 -30.61 -16.75 6.71
CA ALA A 259 -29.44 -16.92 5.86
C ALA A 259 -29.55 -15.97 4.68
N SER A 260 -28.46 -15.27 4.35
CA SER A 260 -28.45 -14.29 3.27
C SER A 260 -27.13 -14.29 2.52
N ALA A 261 -27.20 -13.92 1.24
CA ALA A 261 -26.02 -13.77 0.40
C ALA A 261 -26.28 -12.72 -0.68
N GLY A 262 -25.22 -12.07 -1.15
CA GLY A 262 -25.34 -11.06 -2.18
C GLY A 262 -24.05 -10.35 -2.53
N MET A 263 -24.21 -9.18 -3.14
CA MET A 263 -23.14 -8.28 -3.54
C MET A 263 -22.88 -7.25 -2.45
N LEU A 264 -21.63 -6.80 -2.39
CA LEU A 264 -21.15 -5.73 -1.52
C LEU A 264 -20.44 -4.68 -2.39
N ALA A 265 -20.85 -3.42 -2.26
CA ALA A 265 -20.05 -2.27 -2.69
C ALA A 265 -19.50 -1.59 -1.44
N LEU A 266 -18.19 -1.37 -1.36
CA LEU A 266 -17.54 -0.74 -0.21
C LEU A 266 -17.00 0.62 -0.64
N LEU A 267 -17.60 1.69 -0.16
CA LEU A 267 -17.02 3.03 -0.34
C LEU A 267 -15.96 3.23 0.75
N VAL A 268 -14.74 3.55 0.32
CA VAL A 268 -13.58 3.74 1.18
C VAL A 268 -13.24 5.22 1.16
N SER A 269 -13.08 5.83 2.32
CA SER A 269 -12.65 7.22 2.45
C SER A 269 -11.72 7.35 3.63
N GLY A 270 -10.60 8.07 3.50
CA GLY A 270 -9.64 8.11 4.59
C GLY A 270 -8.49 9.07 4.40
N ASN A 271 -7.57 9.01 5.36
CA ASN A 271 -6.33 9.76 5.37
C ASN A 271 -5.16 8.81 5.66
N HIS A 272 -4.07 9.02 4.93
CA HIS A 272 -2.78 8.41 5.19
C HIS A 272 -1.79 9.51 5.57
N ARG A 273 -1.13 9.35 6.72
CA ARG A 273 -0.10 10.27 7.22
C ARG A 273 1.17 9.51 7.53
N TYR A 274 2.30 10.13 7.24
CA TYR A 274 3.58 9.63 7.72
C TYR A 274 4.53 10.76 8.11
N SER A 275 5.46 10.43 9.00
CA SER A 275 6.59 11.26 9.40
C SER A 275 7.76 10.35 9.71
N GLU A 276 8.85 10.48 8.96
CA GLU A 276 10.01 9.60 9.07
C GLU A 276 11.32 10.40 8.97
N ARG A 277 12.36 9.85 9.58
CA ARG A 277 13.72 10.34 9.56
C ARG A 277 14.66 9.19 9.22
N SER A 278 15.44 9.36 8.17
CA SER A 278 16.47 8.44 7.74
C SER A 278 17.84 9.07 7.94
N THR A 279 18.75 8.34 8.57
CA THR A 279 20.14 8.77 8.77
C THR A 279 21.08 7.71 8.20
N VAL A 280 22.00 8.13 7.34
CA VAL A 280 23.07 7.30 6.78
C VAL A 280 24.37 8.01 7.12
N ASP A 281 25.28 7.39 7.86
CA ASP A 281 26.61 7.99 8.08
C ASP A 281 27.45 7.79 6.80
N PRO A 282 28.15 8.81 6.26
CA PRO A 282 28.36 10.17 6.78
C PRO A 282 27.41 11.26 6.22
N LEU A 283 26.31 10.86 5.59
CA LEU A 283 25.36 11.77 4.96
C LEU A 283 24.50 12.55 5.98
N PRO A 284 24.02 13.75 5.60
CA PRO A 284 23.04 14.46 6.39
C PRO A 284 21.75 13.64 6.59
N PRO A 285 21.07 13.76 7.74
CA PRO A 285 19.78 13.13 7.96
C PRO A 285 18.73 13.69 6.99
N VAL A 286 17.88 12.82 6.46
CA VAL A 286 16.75 13.17 5.61
C VAL A 286 15.46 12.94 6.38
N THR A 287 14.62 13.98 6.47
CA THR A 287 13.27 13.88 7.03
C THR A 287 12.25 13.98 5.92
N ALA A 288 11.19 13.18 6.02
CA ALA A 288 10.06 13.23 5.10
C ALA A 288 8.76 13.10 5.88
N GLY A 289 7.73 13.83 5.44
CA GLY A 289 6.41 13.72 6.02
C GLY A 289 5.36 14.27 5.07
N ALA A 290 4.20 13.64 5.07
CA ALA A 290 3.06 14.10 4.28
C ALA A 290 1.75 13.61 4.89
N ARG A 291 0.66 14.23 4.45
CA ARG A 291 -0.71 13.79 4.68
C ARG A 291 -1.41 13.75 3.33
N HIS A 292 -2.12 12.66 3.06
CA HIS A 292 -2.88 12.48 1.82
C HIS A 292 -4.26 11.95 2.16
N SER A 293 -5.30 12.58 1.63
CA SER A 293 -6.67 12.07 1.69
C SER A 293 -6.97 11.21 0.47
N PHE A 294 -7.84 10.22 0.59
CA PHE A 294 -8.22 9.37 -0.53
C PHE A 294 -9.68 8.95 -0.42
N SER A 295 -10.25 8.61 -1.57
CA SER A 295 -11.52 7.90 -1.65
C SER A 295 -11.45 6.91 -2.80
N ASP A 296 -12.04 5.74 -2.61
CA ASP A 296 -12.10 4.67 -3.59
C ASP A 296 -13.36 3.84 -3.38
N PHE A 297 -13.65 2.93 -4.31
CA PHE A 297 -14.72 1.96 -4.16
C PHE A 297 -14.22 0.55 -4.46
N LEU A 298 -14.67 -0.42 -3.67
CA LEU A 298 -14.38 -1.83 -3.89
C LEU A 298 -15.68 -2.59 -4.12
N ILE A 299 -15.60 -3.69 -4.88
CA ILE A 299 -16.71 -4.62 -5.05
C ILE A 299 -16.31 -5.96 -4.44
N GLY A 300 -17.27 -6.59 -3.76
CA GLY A 300 -17.14 -7.88 -3.12
C GLY A 300 -18.47 -8.61 -3.07
N GLY A 301 -18.50 -9.66 -2.25
CA GLY A 301 -19.71 -10.39 -1.92
C GLY A 301 -19.88 -10.47 -0.41
N PHE A 302 -21.02 -10.99 0.03
CA PHE A 302 -21.19 -11.35 1.42
C PHE A 302 -22.05 -12.61 1.57
N VAL A 303 -21.83 -13.30 2.69
CA VAL A 303 -22.71 -14.34 3.23
C VAL A 303 -22.95 -13.99 4.69
N GLN A 304 -24.22 -14.00 5.11
CA GLN A 304 -24.61 -13.68 6.47
C GLN A 304 -25.57 -14.71 7.03
N LEU A 305 -25.30 -15.12 8.26
CA LEU A 305 -26.17 -15.95 9.08
C LEU A 305 -26.63 -15.13 10.28
N GLY A 306 -27.91 -15.25 10.62
CA GLY A 306 -28.52 -14.49 11.71
C GLY A 306 -29.60 -15.26 12.43
N LEU A 307 -29.93 -14.75 13.61
CA LEU A 307 -31.00 -15.20 14.47
C LEU A 307 -31.85 -13.99 14.84
N ASP A 308 -33.17 -14.14 14.69
CA ASP A 308 -34.16 -13.15 15.06
C ASP A 308 -35.04 -13.73 16.18
N TRP A 309 -35.03 -13.10 17.36
CA TRP A 309 -35.89 -13.46 18.48
C TRP A 309 -37.04 -12.47 18.59
N ALA A 310 -38.28 -12.90 18.32
CA ALA A 310 -39.45 -12.04 18.43
C ALA A 310 -39.74 -11.66 19.90
N LEU A 311 -39.59 -10.38 20.23
CA LEU A 311 -39.96 -9.81 21.53
C LEU A 311 -41.47 -9.55 21.57
N TRP A 312 -41.99 -8.96 20.50
CA TRP A 312 -43.39 -8.63 20.27
C TRP A 312 -43.79 -8.98 18.82
N GLU A 313 -45.04 -8.72 18.45
CA GLU A 313 -45.55 -8.97 17.10
C GLU A 313 -44.77 -8.24 16.00
N ARG A 314 -44.19 -7.07 16.34
CA ARG A 314 -43.51 -6.20 15.37
C ARG A 314 -42.03 -5.97 15.65
N ALA A 315 -41.49 -6.51 16.73
CA ALA A 315 -40.16 -6.16 17.18
C ALA A 315 -39.39 -7.40 17.60
N SER A 316 -38.16 -7.51 17.10
CA SER A 316 -37.26 -8.65 17.32
C SER A 316 -35.89 -8.17 17.76
N LEU A 317 -35.23 -8.98 18.58
CA LEU A 317 -33.81 -8.87 18.87
C LEU A 317 -33.06 -9.67 17.79
N VAL A 318 -32.03 -9.08 17.19
CA VAL A 318 -31.27 -9.72 16.11
C VAL A 318 -29.82 -9.91 16.51
N ALA A 319 -29.24 -11.03 16.08
CA ALA A 319 -27.81 -11.30 16.17
C ALA A 319 -27.35 -11.95 14.87
N SER A 320 -26.24 -11.49 14.29
CA SER A 320 -25.76 -12.00 13.01
C SER A 320 -24.24 -12.02 12.90
N ALA A 321 -23.74 -12.92 12.07
CA ALA A 321 -22.37 -12.97 11.61
C ALA A 321 -22.35 -12.90 10.08
N ARG A 322 -21.51 -12.03 9.53
CA ARG A 322 -21.37 -11.77 8.10
C ARG A 322 -19.93 -11.99 7.69
N TRP A 323 -19.69 -12.88 6.74
CA TRP A 323 -18.44 -12.93 6.00
C TRP A 323 -18.58 -12.00 4.79
N GLN A 324 -17.64 -11.08 4.60
CA GLN A 324 -17.75 -10.03 3.58
C GLN A 324 -16.43 -9.84 2.80
N PRO A 325 -16.02 -10.82 1.98
CA PRO A 325 -14.79 -10.71 1.21
C PRO A 325 -14.89 -9.61 0.16
N ALA A 326 -13.88 -8.74 0.14
CA ALA A 326 -13.66 -7.75 -0.91
C ALA A 326 -12.19 -7.75 -1.37
N GLN A 327 -11.89 -6.98 -2.42
CA GLN A 327 -10.53 -6.80 -2.90
C GLN A 327 -9.66 -6.09 -1.85
N LYS A 328 -8.34 -6.23 -1.97
CA LYS A 328 -7.39 -5.42 -1.21
C LYS A 328 -7.47 -3.98 -1.69
N PHE A 329 -7.50 -3.05 -0.74
CA PHE A 329 -7.35 -1.63 -1.03
C PHE A 329 -5.88 -1.26 -1.00
N HIS A 330 -5.41 -0.50 -2.00
CA HIS A 330 -4.04 0.00 -2.06
C HIS A 330 -4.04 1.51 -2.22
N HIS A 331 -3.38 2.21 -1.30
CA HIS A 331 -3.16 3.64 -1.39
C HIS A 331 -1.67 3.94 -1.47
N ARG A 332 -1.23 4.58 -2.57
CA ARG A 332 0.17 4.98 -2.77
C ARG A 332 0.29 6.50 -2.71
N ALA A 333 1.20 6.99 -1.87
CA ALA A 333 1.53 8.41 -1.76
C ALA A 333 3.04 8.58 -1.56
N ASN A 334 3.69 9.40 -2.38
CA ASN A 334 5.13 9.71 -2.30
C ASN A 334 6.03 8.46 -2.24
N GLY A 335 5.66 7.40 -2.97
CA GLY A 335 6.41 6.14 -2.97
C GLY A 335 6.22 5.25 -1.73
N ARG A 336 5.37 5.64 -0.77
CA ARG A 336 4.91 4.78 0.33
C ARG A 336 3.56 4.17 -0.03
N GLU A 337 3.30 2.98 0.47
CA GLU A 337 2.03 2.27 0.25
C GLU A 337 1.38 1.88 1.58
N ALA A 338 0.09 2.15 1.70
CA ALA A 338 -0.78 1.63 2.73
C ALA A 338 -1.79 0.67 2.07
N GLU A 339 -1.94 -0.53 2.60
CA GLU A 339 -2.85 -1.57 2.10
C GLU A 339 -3.83 -1.97 3.21
N ILE A 340 -5.11 -2.14 2.86
CA ILE A 340 -6.10 -2.77 3.73
C ILE A 340 -6.57 -4.06 3.06
N ASP A 341 -6.44 -5.19 3.77
CA ASP A 341 -6.90 -6.49 3.29
C ASP A 341 -8.30 -6.81 3.81
N PHE A 342 -9.26 -6.89 2.88
CA PHE A 342 -10.65 -7.25 3.15
C PHE A 342 -11.00 -8.69 2.72
N THR A 343 -10.05 -9.46 2.20
CA THR A 343 -10.32 -10.77 1.58
C THR A 343 -10.87 -11.80 2.56
N THR A 344 -10.59 -11.62 3.85
CA THR A 344 -11.01 -12.53 4.93
C THR A 344 -11.76 -11.80 6.05
N SER A 345 -12.41 -10.67 5.74
CA SER A 345 -13.08 -9.85 6.76
C SER A 345 -14.42 -10.45 7.20
N PHE A 346 -14.71 -10.36 8.50
CA PHE A 346 -15.95 -10.85 9.12
C PHE A 346 -16.55 -9.78 10.01
N ALA A 347 -17.85 -9.60 10.01
CA ALA A 347 -18.55 -8.71 10.91
C ALA A 347 -19.52 -9.49 11.81
N VAL A 348 -19.59 -9.11 13.08
CA VAL A 348 -20.57 -9.63 14.05
C VAL A 348 -21.41 -8.48 14.52
N HIS A 349 -22.74 -8.63 14.45
CA HIS A 349 -23.69 -7.57 14.78
C HIS A 349 -24.78 -8.07 15.71
N ALA A 350 -25.29 -7.17 16.55
CA ALA A 350 -26.50 -7.37 17.33
C ALA A 350 -27.34 -6.08 17.36
N GLY A 351 -28.65 -6.21 17.53
CA GLY A 351 -29.53 -5.04 17.61
C GLY A 351 -31.00 -5.40 17.58
N PHE A 352 -31.79 -4.56 16.92
CA PHE A 352 -33.24 -4.70 16.85
C PHE A 352 -33.74 -4.63 15.42
N SER A 353 -34.85 -5.32 15.16
CA SER A 353 -35.57 -5.28 13.90
C SER A 353 -37.05 -4.97 14.13
N MET A 354 -37.61 -4.13 13.28
CA MET A 354 -39.02 -3.76 13.28
C MET A 354 -39.70 -4.29 12.03
N ARG A 355 -40.84 -4.96 12.19
CA ARG A 355 -41.71 -5.46 11.11
C ARG A 355 -42.91 -4.53 10.91
N PHE A 356 -43.31 -4.29 9.66
CA PHE A 356 -44.42 -3.39 9.33
C PHE A 356 -45.16 -3.80 8.06
#